data_AF-A0A1H5S2V5-F1
#
_entry.id   AF-A0A1H5S2V5-F1
#
_cell.length_a   1.000
_cell.length_b   1.000
_cell.length_c   1.000
_cell.angle_alpha   90.00
_cell.angle_beta   90.00
_cell.angle_gamma   90.00
#
_symmetry.space_group_name_H-M   'P 1'
#
loop_
_entity.id
_entity.type
_entity.pdbx_description
1 polymer ?
#
loop_
_entity_poly.entity_id
_entity_poly.type
_entity_poly.pdbx_seq_one_letter_code
_entity_poly.pdbx_strand_id
1 'polypeptide(L)'
;MDIDSQVSASAFGRLVNISQQAVSKHVADGHLRKSGTLAEWLFDYCEHLRVQAAGRGGDKQADLAAAKTEEAQVKAALGRLAYNEKLGTLVIADDAAQAVVNWAAYANREIRGAVERLRQALEKEHGISIDASTLSDVVEPAIERIGEFAGDVAEGLTDSSE
;
A
#
# COMPACT_ATOMS: atom_id res chain seq x y z
N MET A 1 -34.54 -5.52 -50.47
CA MET A 1 -33.54 -6.39 -49.83
C MET A 1 -34.33 -7.33 -48.94
N ASP A 2 -34.17 -8.64 -49.12
CA ASP A 2 -34.88 -9.62 -48.30
C ASP A 2 -34.18 -9.75 -46.94
N ILE A 3 -34.93 -9.55 -45.86
CA ILE A 3 -34.36 -9.46 -44.50
C ILE A 3 -33.98 -10.83 -43.93
N ASP A 4 -34.62 -11.88 -44.44
CA ASP A 4 -34.41 -13.27 -44.03
C ASP A 4 -33.34 -13.96 -44.89
N SER A 5 -32.79 -13.24 -45.88
CA SER A 5 -31.70 -13.74 -46.71
C SER A 5 -30.34 -13.50 -46.08
N GLN A 6 -29.40 -14.42 -46.33
CA GLN A 6 -28.00 -14.27 -45.92
C GLN A 6 -27.42 -13.02 -46.57
N VAL A 7 -26.78 -12.16 -45.76
CA VAL A 7 -26.24 -10.89 -46.24
C VAL A 7 -24.72 -10.97 -46.45
N SER A 8 -24.21 -10.25 -47.46
CA SER A 8 -22.76 -10.10 -47.66
C SER A 8 -22.22 -8.90 -46.88
N ALA A 9 -20.94 -8.97 -46.47
CA ALA A 9 -20.27 -7.88 -45.76
C ALA A 9 -20.30 -6.53 -46.50
N SER A 10 -20.23 -6.57 -47.84
CA SER A 10 -20.35 -5.37 -48.68
C SER A 10 -21.77 -4.78 -48.67
N ALA A 11 -22.79 -5.64 -48.73
CA ALA A 11 -24.18 -5.19 -48.73
C ALA A 11 -24.60 -4.64 -47.37
N PHE A 12 -24.18 -5.28 -46.28
CA PHE A 12 -24.43 -4.80 -44.92
C PHE A 12 -23.69 -3.48 -44.64
N GLY A 13 -22.41 -3.37 -45.04
CA GLY A 13 -21.63 -2.15 -44.86
C GLY A 13 -22.25 -0.93 -45.57
N ARG A 14 -22.76 -1.11 -46.80
CA ARG A 14 -23.52 -0.06 -47.49
C ARG A 14 -24.79 0.33 -46.76
N LEU A 15 -25.49 -0.62 -46.15
CA LEU A 15 -26.75 -0.38 -45.46
C LEU A 15 -26.56 0.45 -44.18
N VAL A 16 -25.58 0.08 -43.34
CA VAL A 16 -25.32 0.74 -42.05
C VAL A 16 -24.24 1.83 -42.14
N ASN A 17 -23.79 2.15 -43.36
CA ASN A 17 -22.80 3.17 -43.67
C ASN A 17 -21.43 2.97 -42.98
N ILE A 18 -20.88 1.75 -43.08
CA ILE A 18 -19.51 1.42 -42.64
C ILE A 18 -18.76 0.66 -43.73
N SER A 19 -17.43 0.65 -43.66
CA SER A 19 -16.60 -0.05 -44.64
C SER A 19 -16.78 -1.57 -44.56
N GLN A 20 -16.62 -2.27 -45.69
CA GLN A 20 -16.67 -3.73 -45.71
C GLN A 20 -15.60 -4.37 -44.80
N GLN A 21 -14.43 -3.72 -44.66
CA GLN A 21 -13.39 -4.14 -43.72
C GLN A 21 -13.85 -4.03 -42.26
N ALA A 22 -14.59 -2.97 -41.90
CA ALA A 22 -15.16 -2.83 -40.56
C ALA A 22 -16.20 -3.93 -40.27
N VAL A 23 -17.05 -4.28 -41.24
CA VAL A 23 -17.99 -5.41 -41.10
C VAL A 23 -17.24 -6.73 -40.87
N SER A 24 -16.19 -7.00 -41.66
CA SER A 24 -15.37 -8.20 -41.49
C SER A 24 -14.70 -8.26 -40.11
N LYS A 25 -14.27 -7.11 -39.58
CA LYS A 25 -13.73 -7.01 -38.23
C LYS A 25 -14.79 -7.33 -37.17
N HIS A 26 -16.00 -6.77 -37.29
CA HIS A 26 -17.10 -7.12 -36.37
C HIS A 26 -17.45 -8.61 -36.38
N VAL A 27 -17.35 -9.28 -37.53
CA VAL A 27 -17.51 -10.75 -37.62
C VAL A 27 -16.35 -11.49 -36.97
N ALA A 28 -15.10 -11.03 -37.15
CA ALA A 28 -13.91 -11.64 -36.56
C ALA A 28 -13.88 -11.50 -35.03
N ASP A 29 -14.26 -10.33 -34.53
CA ASP A 29 -14.33 -10.00 -33.10
C ASP A 29 -15.58 -10.62 -32.41
N GLY A 30 -16.43 -11.33 -33.18
CA GLY A 30 -17.61 -12.03 -32.66
C GLY A 30 -18.81 -11.14 -32.36
N HIS A 31 -18.76 -9.86 -32.73
CA HIS A 31 -19.88 -8.92 -32.60
C HIS A 31 -21.00 -9.18 -33.63
N LEU A 32 -20.68 -9.84 -34.75
CA LEU A 32 -21.65 -10.30 -35.74
C LEU A 32 -21.48 -11.80 -35.97
N ARG A 33 -22.59 -12.53 -36.08
CA ARG A 33 -22.58 -13.97 -36.38
C ARG A 33 -21.97 -14.25 -37.74
N LYS A 34 -21.30 -15.39 -37.89
CA LYS A 34 -20.89 -15.89 -39.21
C LYS A 34 -22.13 -16.31 -40.01
N SER A 35 -22.19 -15.91 -41.28
CA SER A 35 -23.25 -16.29 -42.23
C SER A 35 -24.68 -15.94 -41.78
N GLY A 36 -24.85 -14.85 -41.03
CA GLY A 36 -26.16 -14.40 -40.57
C GLY A 36 -27.03 -13.80 -41.67
N THR A 37 -28.33 -13.79 -41.41
CA THR A 37 -29.31 -13.02 -42.20
C THR A 37 -29.13 -11.52 -41.97
N LEU A 38 -29.72 -10.71 -42.83
CA LEU A 38 -29.72 -9.26 -42.66
C LEU A 38 -30.37 -8.84 -41.32
N ALA A 39 -31.47 -9.49 -40.93
CA ALA A 39 -32.15 -9.24 -39.66
C ALA A 39 -31.25 -9.48 -38.46
N GLU A 40 -30.55 -10.61 -38.43
CA GLU A 40 -29.66 -10.99 -37.32
C GLU A 40 -28.48 -10.03 -37.20
N TRP A 41 -27.86 -9.67 -38.32
CA TRP A 41 -26.74 -8.73 -38.29
C TRP A 41 -27.15 -7.33 -37.85
N LEU A 42 -28.35 -6.87 -38.22
CA LEU A 42 -28.88 -5.60 -37.72
C LEU A 42 -29.13 -5.65 -36.21
N PHE A 43 -29.71 -6.73 -35.71
CA PHE A 43 -29.98 -6.90 -34.28
C PHE A 43 -28.68 -6.91 -33.47
N ASP A 44 -27.72 -7.74 -33.86
CA ASP A 44 -26.43 -7.88 -33.19
C ASP A 44 -25.65 -6.55 -33.23
N TYR A 45 -25.65 -5.85 -34.37
CA TYR A 45 -25.00 -4.55 -34.50
C TYR A 45 -25.65 -3.48 -33.62
N CYS A 46 -26.97 -3.40 -33.58
CA CYS A 46 -27.69 -2.48 -32.72
C CYS A 46 -27.48 -2.78 -31.23
N GLU A 47 -27.42 -4.05 -30.84
CA GLU A 47 -27.11 -4.45 -29.46
C GLU A 47 -25.69 -4.04 -29.08
N HIS A 48 -24.71 -4.29 -29.95
CA HIS A 48 -23.33 -3.86 -29.74
C HIS A 48 -23.22 -2.33 -29.58
N LEU A 49 -23.87 -1.57 -30.46
CA LEU A 49 -23.90 -0.11 -30.36
C LEU A 49 -24.62 0.37 -29.11
N ARG A 50 -25.69 -0.31 -28.68
CA ARG A 50 -26.41 0.01 -27.43
C ARG A 50 -25.52 -0.23 -26.21
N VAL A 51 -24.76 -1.32 -26.19
CA VAL A 51 -23.79 -1.61 -25.12
C VAL A 51 -22.67 -0.56 -25.11
N GLN A 52 -22.12 -0.19 -26.27
CA GLN A 52 -21.10 0.86 -26.36
C GLN A 52 -21.63 2.25 -26.00
N ALA A 53 -22.87 2.58 -26.36
CA ALA A 53 -23.50 3.86 -26.04
C ALA A 53 -23.94 3.93 -24.57
N ALA A 54 -24.40 2.82 -23.99
CA ALA A 54 -24.67 2.67 -22.57
C ALA A 54 -23.37 2.73 -21.75
N GLY A 55 -22.28 2.18 -22.31
CA GLY A 55 -20.93 2.24 -21.78
C GLY A 55 -20.14 3.44 -22.27
N ARG A 56 -20.44 4.65 -21.79
CA ARG A 56 -19.45 5.75 -21.73
C ARG A 56 -18.28 5.30 -20.84
N GLY A 57 -17.41 4.47 -21.44
CA GLY A 57 -16.29 3.79 -20.82
C GLY A 57 -16.38 2.27 -20.84
N GLY A 58 -15.82 1.61 -21.86
CA GLY A 58 -15.46 0.18 -21.74
C GLY A 58 -14.32 -0.04 -20.73
N ASP A 59 -13.73 -1.24 -20.70
CA ASP A 59 -12.61 -1.62 -19.80
C ASP A 59 -11.55 -0.52 -19.63
N LYS A 60 -11.20 0.17 -20.72
CA LYS A 60 -10.23 1.28 -20.70
C LYS A 60 -10.59 2.47 -19.80
N GLN A 61 -11.87 2.72 -19.53
CA GLN A 61 -12.29 3.77 -18.58
C GLN A 61 -12.32 3.27 -17.14
N ALA A 62 -12.60 1.98 -16.93
CA ALA A 62 -12.43 1.35 -15.62
C ALA A 62 -10.94 1.34 -15.25
N ASP A 63 -10.06 0.98 -16.18
CA ASP A 63 -8.61 1.03 -16.01
C ASP A 63 -8.12 2.46 -15.75
N LEU A 64 -8.63 3.46 -16.49
CA LEU A 64 -8.28 4.86 -16.27
C LEU A 64 -8.79 5.38 -14.93
N ALA A 65 -9.99 4.96 -14.49
CA ALA A 65 -10.53 5.32 -13.19
C ALA A 65 -9.72 4.67 -12.05
N ALA A 66 -9.30 3.41 -12.23
CA ALA A 66 -8.43 2.71 -11.28
C ALA A 66 -7.07 3.42 -11.16
N ALA A 67 -6.41 3.69 -12.29
CA ALA A 67 -5.14 4.41 -12.33
C ALA A 67 -5.22 5.82 -11.70
N LYS A 68 -6.30 6.57 -11.96
CA LYS A 68 -6.52 7.87 -11.33
C LYS A 68 -6.78 7.78 -9.83
N THR A 69 -7.43 6.70 -9.38
CA THR A 69 -7.67 6.46 -7.96
C THR A 69 -6.36 6.15 -7.24
N GLU A 70 -5.53 5.31 -7.84
CA GLU A 70 -4.19 5.01 -7.35
C GLU A 70 -3.31 6.26 -7.29
N GLU A 71 -3.27 7.06 -8.37
CA GLU A 71 -2.54 8.33 -8.40
C GLU A 71 -3.01 9.30 -7.30
N ALA A 72 -4.33 9.41 -7.11
CA ALA A 72 -4.90 10.26 -6.06
C ALA A 72 -4.52 9.78 -4.65
N GLN A 73 -4.48 8.47 -4.41
CA GLN A 73 -4.06 7.89 -3.13
C GLN A 73 -2.58 8.16 -2.85
N VAL A 74 -1.70 7.93 -3.83
CA VAL A 74 -0.26 8.21 -3.70
C VAL A 74 -0.03 9.70 -3.45
N LYS A 75 -0.70 10.57 -4.20
CA LYS A 75 -0.62 12.03 -4.02
C LYS A 75 -1.10 12.47 -2.64
N ALA A 76 -2.17 11.87 -2.11
CA ALA A 76 -2.66 12.15 -0.77
C ALA A 76 -1.65 11.69 0.31
N ALA A 77 -1.03 10.52 0.13
CA ALA A 77 0.01 10.02 1.04
C ALA A 77 1.24 10.93 1.06
N LEU A 78 1.74 11.33 -0.11
CA LEU A 78 2.84 12.30 -0.24
C LEU A 78 2.48 13.67 0.35
N GLY A 79 1.25 14.15 0.12
CA GLY A 79 0.75 15.39 0.71
C GLY A 79 0.73 15.33 2.24
N ARG A 80 0.40 14.19 2.82
CA ARG A 80 0.41 13.98 4.27
C ARG A 80 1.83 13.94 4.84
N LEU A 81 2.78 13.31 4.15
CA LEU A 81 4.20 13.36 4.51
C LEU A 81 4.73 14.80 4.50
N ALA A 82 4.54 15.53 3.40
CA ALA A 82 4.98 16.92 3.28
C ALA A 82 4.32 17.88 4.29
N TYR A 83 3.07 17.60 4.67
CA TYR A 83 2.37 18.35 5.72
C TYR A 83 2.98 18.10 7.10
N ASN A 84 3.24 16.84 7.45
CA ASN A 84 3.86 16.46 8.73
C ASN A 84 5.32 16.94 8.81
N GLU A 85 6.04 16.97 7.70
CA GLU A 85 7.39 17.55 7.62
C GLU A 85 7.37 19.04 8.00
N LYS A 86 6.45 19.82 7.42
CA LYS A 86 6.30 21.26 7.72
C LYS A 86 5.86 21.54 9.16
N LEU A 87 5.14 20.62 9.77
CA LEU A 87 4.77 20.69 11.18
C LEU A 87 5.94 20.32 12.12
N GLY A 88 7.05 19.79 11.59
CA GLY A 88 8.18 19.34 12.39
C GLY A 88 7.89 18.09 13.22
N THR A 89 6.89 17.30 12.83
CA THR A 89 6.48 16.08 13.55
C THR A 89 7.08 14.81 12.97
N LEU A 90 7.89 14.92 11.91
CA LEU A 90 8.65 13.81 11.36
C LEU A 90 10.05 13.78 11.97
N VAL A 91 10.53 12.57 12.24
CA VAL A 91 11.90 12.30 12.66
C VAL A 91 12.50 11.31 11.68
N ILE A 92 13.79 11.46 11.40
CA ILE A 92 14.55 10.50 10.60
C ILE A 92 14.62 9.19 11.40
N ALA A 93 14.33 8.06 10.75
CA ALA A 93 14.26 6.77 11.43
C ALA A 93 15.57 6.43 12.17
N ASP A 94 16.72 6.68 11.54
CA ASP A 94 18.04 6.48 12.14
C ASP A 94 18.25 7.34 13.40
N ASP A 95 17.84 8.61 13.35
CA ASP A 95 17.94 9.53 14.49
C ASP A 95 17.04 9.05 15.65
N ALA A 96 15.84 8.57 15.34
CA ALA A 96 14.91 8.03 16.32
C ALA A 96 15.44 6.73 16.96
N ALA A 97 15.95 5.82 16.13
CA ALA A 97 16.57 4.58 16.57
C ALA A 97 17.75 4.86 17.52
N GLN A 98 18.65 5.76 17.12
CA GLN A 98 19.79 6.16 17.95
C GLN A 98 19.35 6.85 19.26
N ALA A 99 18.29 7.67 19.23
CA ALA A 99 17.77 8.32 20.41
C ALA A 99 17.24 7.33 21.45
N VAL A 100 16.53 6.28 21.01
CA VAL A 100 16.00 5.21 21.89
C VAL A 100 17.13 4.43 22.55
N VAL A 101 18.13 4.01 21.78
CA VAL A 101 19.31 3.29 22.30
C VAL A 101 20.09 4.15 23.30
N ASN A 102 20.32 5.43 22.97
CA ASN A 102 21.02 6.35 23.86
C ASN A 102 20.26 6.58 25.17
N TRP A 103 18.93 6.70 25.09
CA TRP A 103 18.09 6.86 26.27
C TRP A 103 18.16 5.63 27.18
N ALA A 104 18.08 4.42 26.63
CA ALA A 104 18.21 3.18 27.39
C ALA A 104 19.58 3.05 28.06
N ALA A 105 20.67 3.36 27.33
CA ALA A 105 22.02 3.36 27.89
C ALA A 105 22.18 4.36 29.04
N TYR A 106 21.62 5.56 28.89
CA TYR A 106 21.61 6.58 29.95
C TYR A 106 20.82 6.11 31.18
N ALA A 107 19.59 5.63 30.98
CA ALA A 107 18.73 5.12 32.05
C ALA A 107 19.41 3.98 32.82
N ASN A 108 20.01 3.02 32.12
CA ASN A 108 20.73 1.90 32.73
C ASN A 108 21.92 2.35 33.60
N ARG A 109 22.68 3.34 33.15
CA ARG A 109 23.77 3.94 33.95
C ARG A 109 23.22 4.59 35.23
N GLU A 110 22.14 5.37 35.12
CA GLU A 110 21.53 6.03 36.27
C GLU A 110 20.94 5.02 37.27
N ILE A 111 20.30 3.95 36.78
CA ILE A 111 19.79 2.85 37.61
C ILE A 111 20.93 2.20 38.39
N ARG A 112 22.01 1.81 37.72
CA ARG A 112 23.18 1.19 38.39
C ARG A 112 23.74 2.11 39.47
N GLY A 113 23.89 3.40 39.17
CA GLY A 113 24.36 4.40 40.12
C GLY A 113 23.40 4.67 41.28
N ALA A 114 22.09 4.62 41.05
CA ALA A 114 21.08 4.77 42.10
C ALA A 114 21.08 3.57 43.06
N VAL A 115 21.18 2.36 42.52
CA VAL A 115 21.20 1.14 43.31
C VAL A 115 22.46 1.05 44.18
N GLU A 116 23.64 1.40 43.64
CA GLU A 116 24.86 1.43 44.44
C GLU A 116 24.80 2.47 45.57
N ARG A 117 24.23 3.65 45.32
CA ARG A 117 23.99 4.66 46.36
C ARG A 117 23.03 4.14 47.44
N LEU A 118 21.98 3.41 47.05
CA LEU A 118 21.04 2.80 48.00
C LEU A 118 21.75 1.74 48.87
N ARG A 119 22.59 0.89 48.26
CA ARG A 119 23.40 -0.11 48.98
C ARG A 119 24.29 0.55 50.04
N GLN A 120 24.98 1.62 49.66
CA GLN A 120 25.84 2.38 50.59
C GLN A 120 25.06 3.07 51.71
N ALA A 121 23.86 3.59 51.42
CA ALA A 121 23.00 4.22 52.42
C ALA A 121 22.49 3.20 53.45
N LEU A 122 22.06 2.01 53.00
CA LEU A 122 21.61 0.92 53.89
C LEU A 122 22.71 0.45 54.83
N GLU A 123 23.94 0.30 54.33
CA GLU A 123 25.08 -0.07 55.18
C GLU A 123 25.39 1.04 56.19
N LYS A 124 25.39 2.31 55.75
CA LYS A 124 25.74 3.45 56.60
C LYS A 124 24.70 3.72 57.70
N GLU A 125 23.41 3.68 57.38
CA GLU A 125 22.33 4.10 58.29
C GLU A 125 21.78 2.95 59.14
N HIS A 126 21.84 1.73 58.62
CA HIS A 126 21.21 0.56 59.24
C HIS A 126 22.18 -0.61 59.48
N GLY A 127 23.44 -0.52 59.05
CA GLY A 127 24.43 -1.60 59.19
C GLY A 127 24.08 -2.85 58.38
N ILE A 128 23.26 -2.70 57.33
CA ILE A 128 22.83 -3.81 56.48
C ILE A 128 23.84 -3.94 55.32
N SER A 129 24.71 -4.95 55.44
CA SER A 129 25.74 -5.21 54.44
C SER A 129 25.19 -6.13 53.35
N ILE A 130 25.01 -5.58 52.16
CA ILE A 130 24.62 -6.32 50.97
C ILE A 130 25.84 -6.46 50.07
N ASP A 131 26.16 -7.69 49.70
CA ASP A 131 27.25 -7.98 48.77
C ASP A 131 26.95 -7.43 47.37
N ALA A 132 27.98 -6.87 46.73
CA ALA A 132 27.84 -6.25 45.41
C ALA A 132 27.44 -7.27 44.33
N SER A 133 27.86 -8.54 44.44
CA SER A 133 27.47 -9.59 43.49
C SER A 133 25.99 -9.91 43.58
N THR A 134 25.45 -10.04 44.80
CA THR A 134 24.01 -10.27 45.01
C THR A 134 23.16 -9.15 44.41
N LEU A 135 23.62 -7.91 44.51
CA LEU A 135 22.93 -6.77 43.93
C LEU A 135 23.02 -6.75 42.40
N SER A 136 24.21 -7.08 41.87
CA SER A 136 24.46 -7.23 40.44
C SER A 136 23.57 -8.30 39.82
N ASP A 137 23.44 -9.46 40.47
CA ASP A 137 22.61 -10.59 40.00
C ASP A 137 21.13 -10.22 39.84
N VAL A 138 20.65 -9.22 40.60
CA VAL A 138 19.28 -8.73 40.52
C VAL A 138 19.12 -7.62 39.48
N VAL A 139 20.10 -6.71 39.42
CA VAL A 139 19.99 -5.47 38.64
C VAL A 139 20.42 -5.64 37.18
N GLU A 140 21.49 -6.40 36.93
CA GLU A 140 22.03 -6.56 35.57
C GLU A 140 20.99 -7.21 34.62
N PRO A 141 20.22 -8.25 35.00
CA PRO A 141 19.17 -8.77 34.11
C PRO A 141 18.07 -7.76 33.79
N ALA A 142 17.81 -6.79 34.67
CA ALA A 142 16.85 -5.72 34.39
C ALA A 142 17.44 -4.69 33.40
N ILE A 143 18.71 -4.33 33.60
CA ILE A 143 19.47 -3.44 32.71
C ILE A 143 19.59 -4.02 31.31
N GLU A 144 19.92 -5.30 31.20
CA GLU A 144 20.04 -6.02 29.93
C GLU A 144 18.73 -6.00 29.16
N ARG A 145 17.61 -6.35 29.78
CA ARG A 145 16.27 -6.31 29.14
C ARG A 145 15.87 -4.93 28.62
N ILE A 146 16.23 -3.86 29.35
CA ILE A 146 15.98 -2.48 28.88
C ILE A 146 16.80 -2.19 27.62
N GLY A 147 18.06 -2.64 27.59
CA GLY A 147 18.95 -2.49 26.44
C GLY A 147 18.48 -3.30 25.23
N GLU A 148 18.12 -4.57 25.43
CA GLU A 148 17.59 -5.46 24.39
C GLU A 148 16.33 -4.89 23.76
N PHE A 149 15.33 -4.50 24.59
CA PHE A 149 14.10 -3.90 24.08
C PHE A 149 14.37 -2.62 23.27
N ALA A 150 15.30 -1.78 23.72
CA ALA A 150 15.68 -0.58 22.98
C ALA A 150 16.35 -0.91 21.63
N GLY A 151 17.14 -1.99 21.58
CA GLY A 151 17.71 -2.53 20.34
C GLY A 151 16.64 -3.01 19.37
N ASP A 152 15.70 -3.84 19.84
CA ASP A 152 14.61 -4.38 19.01
C ASP A 152 13.73 -3.25 18.43
N VAL A 153 13.42 -2.23 19.23
CA VAL A 153 12.67 -1.04 18.78
C VAL A 153 13.46 -0.26 17.72
N ALA A 154 14.78 -0.09 17.93
CA ALA A 154 15.63 0.61 16.98
C ALA A 154 15.72 -0.11 15.63
N GLU A 155 15.88 -1.43 15.64
CA GLU A 155 15.87 -2.27 14.43
C GLU A 155 14.53 -2.17 13.69
N GLY A 156 13.41 -2.26 14.41
CA GLY A 156 12.08 -2.11 13.81
C GLY A 156 11.83 -0.75 13.16
N LEU A 157 12.45 0.33 13.67
CA LEU A 157 12.37 1.67 13.09
C LEU A 157 13.17 1.77 11.78
N THR A 158 14.37 1.17 11.72
CA THR A 158 15.22 1.21 10.53
C THR A 158 14.74 0.26 9.43
N ASP A 159 14.27 -0.93 9.79
CA ASP A 159 13.77 -1.94 8.82
C ASP A 159 12.46 -1.50 8.15
N SER A 160 11.65 -0.68 8.84
CA SER A 160 10.44 -0.09 8.26
C SER A 160 10.73 1.03 7.25
N SER A 161 12.01 1.42 7.09
CA SER A 161 12.45 2.51 6.23
C SER A 161 13.10 2.06 4.91
N GLU A 162 13.41 0.76 4.77
CA GLU A 162 13.86 0.12 3.51
C GLU A 162 12.67 -0.39 2.65
#